data_AF-A0A3D3ZLN7-F1
#
_entry.id   AF-A0A3D3ZLN7-F1
#
_cell.length_a   1.000
_cell.length_b   1.000
_cell.length_c   1.000
_cell.angle_alpha   90.00
_cell.angle_beta   90.00
_cell.angle_gamma   90.00
#
_symmetry.space_group_name_H-M   'P 1'
#
loop_
_entity.id
_entity.type
_entity.pdbx_description
1 polymer ?
#
loop_
_entity_poly.entity_id
_entity_poly.type
_entity_poly.pdbx_seq_one_letter_code
_entity_poly.pdbx_strand_id
1 'polypeptide(L)'
;EEEEISVPPVPHTFGTLSEAQEALAELLQVPEELLVAAARHSKASVSSTVDDFAAWVKLLPPDRQNDYLVRLAHNEPGLSRLFVKELRELSQDKTTAMPPTGEHVTYARLLAESKAVKVQLEREQREQEQAARLRHLQDIRDQQDDYWHQVDLAVMRGTGTGYDEALRLLIELREAADQFKEMQEFQGRFRAWVQPHLRRPAFIKRLQDRKFTLPEA
;
A
#
# COMPACT_ATOMS: atom_id res chain seq x y z
N GLU A 1 14.70 -2.65 -39.80
CA GLU A 1 15.10 -3.70 -38.86
C GLU A 1 14.49 -3.30 -37.53
N GLU A 2 13.51 -4.06 -37.05
CA GLU A 2 12.97 -3.85 -35.71
C GLU A 2 14.07 -4.28 -34.74
N GLU A 3 14.70 -3.33 -34.04
CA GLU A 3 15.62 -3.66 -32.94
C GLU A 3 14.81 -4.45 -31.91
N GLU A 4 14.99 -5.77 -31.92
CA GLU A 4 14.41 -6.66 -30.93
C GLU A 4 15.01 -6.27 -29.57
N ILE A 5 14.23 -5.50 -28.79
CA ILE A 5 14.65 -5.02 -27.47
C ILE A 5 14.88 -6.26 -26.61
N SER A 6 16.16 -6.62 -26.45
CA SER A 6 16.56 -7.73 -25.60
C SER A 6 16.29 -7.37 -24.16
N VAL A 7 15.24 -7.96 -23.59
CA VAL A 7 14.87 -7.72 -22.19
C VAL A 7 15.91 -8.38 -21.30
N PRO A 8 16.51 -7.65 -20.35
CA PRO A 8 17.44 -8.25 -19.41
C PRO A 8 16.72 -9.35 -18.59
N PRO A 9 17.45 -10.37 -18.14
CA PRO A 9 16.88 -11.42 -17.30
C PRO A 9 16.39 -10.83 -15.97
N VAL A 10 15.32 -11.42 -15.43
CA VAL A 10 14.77 -10.98 -14.15
C VAL A 10 15.80 -11.26 -13.05
N PRO A 11 16.23 -10.26 -12.27
CA PRO A 11 17.22 -10.47 -11.24
C PRO A 11 16.66 -11.37 -10.12
N HIS A 12 17.55 -12.05 -9.41
CA HIS A 12 17.19 -12.73 -8.16
C HIS A 12 16.64 -11.71 -7.16
N THR A 13 15.82 -12.16 -6.22
CA THR A 13 15.22 -11.32 -5.16
C THR A 13 14.30 -10.18 -5.64
N PHE A 14 13.87 -10.19 -6.90
CA PHE A 14 12.93 -9.19 -7.42
C PHE A 14 11.55 -9.23 -6.74
N GLY A 15 11.24 -10.30 -6.00
CA GLY A 15 10.03 -10.40 -5.17
C GLY A 15 10.10 -9.67 -3.81
N THR A 16 11.26 -9.16 -3.42
CA THR A 16 11.45 -8.38 -2.18
C THR A 16 12.23 -7.11 -2.53
N LEU A 17 11.52 -6.09 -2.98
CA LEU A 17 12.11 -4.79 -3.29
C LEU A 17 12.49 -4.08 -1.98
N SER A 18 13.61 -3.37 -2.00
CA SER A 18 13.96 -2.42 -0.94
C SER A 18 13.17 -1.13 -1.09
N GLU A 19 13.02 -0.35 0.00
CA GLU A 19 12.33 0.95 -0.04
C GLU A 19 12.85 1.88 -1.15
N ALA A 20 14.16 1.89 -1.39
CA ALA A 20 14.77 2.68 -2.46
C ALA A 20 14.36 2.21 -3.86
N GLN A 21 14.17 0.89 -4.05
CA GLN A 21 13.71 0.32 -5.32
C GLN A 21 12.21 0.53 -5.52
N GLU A 22 11.41 0.45 -4.46
CA GLU A 22 9.98 0.79 -4.48
C GLU A 22 9.78 2.26 -4.85
N ALA A 23 10.51 3.18 -4.19
CA ALA A 23 10.46 4.60 -4.51
C ALA A 23 10.91 4.90 -5.95
N LEU A 24 11.89 4.16 -6.47
CA LEU A 24 12.29 4.27 -7.87
C LEU A 24 11.19 3.79 -8.82
N ALA A 25 10.53 2.69 -8.49
CA ALA A 25 9.42 2.18 -9.30
C ALA A 25 8.23 3.17 -9.33
N GLU A 26 7.92 3.79 -8.19
CA GLU A 26 6.91 4.84 -8.08
C GLU A 26 7.30 6.07 -8.91
N LEU A 27 8.55 6.54 -8.80
CA LEU A 27 9.06 7.66 -9.59
C LEU A 27 8.95 7.41 -11.10
N LEU A 28 9.22 6.17 -11.52
CA LEU A 28 9.13 5.75 -12.92
C LEU A 28 7.71 5.35 -13.33
N GLN A 29 6.74 5.38 -12.41
CA GLN A 29 5.36 4.98 -12.61
C GLN A 29 5.24 3.57 -13.20
N VAL A 30 6.08 2.65 -12.75
CA VAL A 30 6.03 1.25 -13.18
C VAL A 30 4.75 0.62 -12.64
N PRO A 31 3.90 0.00 -13.48
CA PRO A 31 2.68 -0.64 -13.00
C PRO A 31 3.00 -1.76 -12.01
N GLU A 32 2.32 -1.76 -10.86
CA GLU A 32 2.50 -2.75 -9.80
C GLU A 32 2.27 -4.18 -10.32
N GLU A 33 1.28 -4.36 -11.20
CA GLU A 33 0.98 -5.66 -11.80
C GLU A 33 2.14 -6.22 -12.63
N LEU A 34 2.97 -5.34 -13.21
CA LEU A 34 4.13 -5.72 -14.00
C LEU A 34 5.29 -6.13 -13.09
N LEU A 35 5.50 -5.42 -11.97
CA LEU A 35 6.48 -5.79 -10.96
C LEU A 35 6.18 -7.15 -10.36
N VAL A 36 4.91 -7.39 -9.99
CA VAL A 36 4.46 -8.67 -9.45
C VAL A 36 4.58 -9.80 -10.49
N ALA A 37 4.26 -9.53 -11.75
CA ALA A 37 4.45 -10.52 -12.83
C ALA A 37 5.94 -10.86 -13.01
N ALA A 38 6.82 -9.86 -13.04
CA ALA A 38 8.26 -10.09 -13.13
C ALA A 38 8.79 -10.84 -11.89
N ALA A 39 8.31 -10.52 -10.69
CA ALA A 39 8.72 -11.20 -9.46
C ALA A 39 8.46 -12.71 -9.47
N ARG A 40 7.43 -13.20 -10.17
CA ARG A 40 7.16 -14.65 -10.32
C ARG A 40 8.28 -15.40 -11.02
N HIS A 41 9.06 -14.72 -11.85
CA HIS A 41 10.22 -15.25 -12.55
C HIS A 41 11.53 -15.05 -11.80
N SER A 42 11.50 -14.32 -10.68
CA SER A 42 12.66 -14.20 -9.79
C SER A 42 12.77 -15.44 -8.92
N LYS A 43 13.94 -16.09 -8.98
CA LYS A 43 14.29 -17.12 -8.01
C LYS A 43 14.68 -16.48 -6.68
N ALA A 44 14.29 -17.11 -5.57
CA ALA A 44 14.86 -16.78 -4.26
C ALA A 44 16.39 -16.90 -4.35
N SER A 45 17.11 -15.93 -3.77
CA SER A 45 18.57 -15.98 -3.77
C SER A 45 19.00 -17.29 -3.12
N VAL A 46 19.71 -18.13 -3.87
CA VAL A 46 20.66 -19.03 -3.24
C VAL A 46 21.71 -18.08 -2.71
N SER A 47 21.75 -17.88 -1.38
CA SER A 47 22.74 -17.04 -0.70
C SER A 47 24.07 -17.19 -1.44
N SER A 48 24.43 -16.21 -2.26
CA SER A 48 25.76 -16.16 -2.83
C SER A 48 26.70 -16.26 -1.65
N THR A 49 27.59 -17.25 -1.69
CA THR A 49 28.64 -17.46 -0.70
C THR A 49 29.08 -16.12 -0.16
N VAL A 50 28.92 -15.89 1.15
CA VAL A 50 29.29 -14.63 1.81
C VAL A 50 30.59 -14.16 1.22
N ASP A 51 30.55 -13.02 0.52
CA ASP A 51 31.73 -12.44 -0.12
C ASP A 51 32.80 -12.31 0.97
N ASP A 52 33.85 -13.13 0.93
CA ASP A 52 34.93 -13.10 1.92
C ASP A 52 35.87 -11.95 1.58
N PHE A 53 35.38 -10.73 1.82
CA PHE A 53 36.11 -9.50 1.59
C PHE A 53 37.44 -9.50 2.37
N ALA A 54 37.51 -10.17 3.52
CA ALA A 54 38.75 -10.27 4.29
C ALA A 54 39.81 -11.10 3.55
N ALA A 55 39.42 -12.17 2.88
CA ALA A 55 40.32 -12.92 2.00
C ALA A 55 40.69 -12.12 0.74
N TRP A 56 39.75 -11.40 0.13
CA TRP A 56 40.00 -10.66 -1.11
C TRP A 56 40.89 -9.43 -0.91
N VAL A 57 40.76 -8.74 0.22
CA VAL A 57 41.64 -7.62 0.56
C VAL A 57 43.10 -8.09 0.68
N LYS A 58 43.34 -9.32 1.15
CA LYS A 58 44.69 -9.89 1.23
C LYS A 58 45.31 -10.20 -0.15
N LEU A 59 44.50 -10.29 -1.20
CA LEU A 59 44.99 -10.46 -2.58
C LEU A 59 45.49 -9.14 -3.18
N LEU A 60 45.13 -7.98 -2.62
CA LEU A 60 45.63 -6.70 -3.09
C LEU A 60 47.10 -6.49 -2.71
N PRO A 61 47.92 -5.93 -3.61
CA PRO A 61 49.22 -5.39 -3.25
C PRO A 61 49.10 -4.35 -2.11
N PRO A 62 50.09 -4.27 -1.19
CA PRO A 62 50.04 -3.37 -0.04
C PRO A 62 49.96 -1.88 -0.46
N ASP A 63 50.57 -1.51 -1.58
CA ASP A 63 50.49 -0.14 -2.12
C ASP A 63 49.07 0.23 -2.53
N ARG A 64 48.31 -0.72 -3.09
CA ARG A 64 46.90 -0.54 -3.46
C ARG A 64 46.01 -0.46 -2.22
N GLN A 65 46.27 -1.26 -1.19
CA GLN A 65 45.55 -1.15 0.08
C GLN A 65 45.74 0.23 0.71
N ASN A 66 46.99 0.73 0.74
CA ASN A 66 47.31 2.05 1.27
C ASN A 66 46.67 3.18 0.45
N ASP A 67 46.66 3.09 -0.88
CA ASP A 67 45.96 4.06 -1.75
C ASP A 67 44.47 4.17 -1.38
N TYR A 68 43.78 3.04 -1.22
CA TYR A 68 42.38 3.02 -0.81
C TYR A 68 42.17 3.63 0.59
N LEU A 69 43.08 3.38 1.54
CA LEU A 69 43.00 3.97 2.88
C LEU A 69 43.21 5.50 2.85
N VAL A 70 44.14 6.00 2.03
CA VAL A 70 44.37 7.44 1.85
C VAL A 70 43.16 8.11 1.20
N ARG A 71 42.62 7.51 0.13
CA ARG A 71 41.40 8.01 -0.55
C ARG A 71 40.18 7.98 0.36
N LEU A 72 40.09 6.98 1.25
CA LEU A 72 39.05 6.90 2.27
C LEU A 72 39.19 8.03 3.29
N ALA A 73 40.41 8.36 3.72
CA ALA A 73 40.67 9.49 4.62
C ALA A 73 40.29 10.84 4.00
N HIS A 74 40.36 10.96 2.67
CA HIS A 74 39.87 12.13 1.91
C HIS A 74 38.35 12.12 1.66
N ASN A 75 37.63 11.11 2.14
CA ASN A 75 36.18 10.95 1.98
C ASN A 75 35.75 11.02 0.50
N GLU A 76 36.49 10.37 -0.39
CA GLU A 76 36.17 10.34 -1.81
C GLU A 76 34.79 9.72 -2.06
N PRO A 77 33.86 10.43 -2.74
CA PRO A 77 32.51 9.94 -2.97
C PRO A 77 32.51 8.72 -3.89
N GLY A 78 31.86 7.64 -3.47
CA GLY A 78 31.72 6.41 -4.26
C GLY A 78 32.92 5.45 -4.20
N LEU A 79 33.94 5.75 -3.38
CA LEU A 79 35.12 4.90 -3.21
C LEU A 79 34.77 3.45 -2.81
N SER A 80 33.78 3.26 -1.95
CA SER A 80 33.32 1.94 -1.52
C SER A 80 32.85 1.07 -2.69
N ARG A 81 32.12 1.65 -3.65
CA ARG A 81 31.65 0.94 -4.84
C ARG A 81 32.80 0.57 -5.77
N LEU A 82 33.76 1.47 -5.97
CA LEU A 82 34.97 1.20 -6.76
C LEU A 82 35.80 0.09 -6.13
N PHE A 83 36.00 0.15 -4.81
CA PHE A 83 36.77 -0.83 -4.06
C PHE A 83 36.14 -2.22 -4.12
N VAL A 84 34.83 -2.32 -3.85
CA VAL A 84 34.09 -3.60 -3.94
C VAL A 84 34.14 -4.18 -5.35
N LYS A 85 34.08 -3.31 -6.38
CA LYS A 85 34.21 -3.74 -7.78
C LYS A 85 35.59 -4.34 -8.06
N GLU A 86 36.67 -3.66 -7.67
CA GLU A 86 38.05 -4.14 -7.86
C GLU A 86 38.28 -5.46 -7.09
N LEU A 87 37.83 -5.56 -5.84
CA LEU A 87 37.91 -6.81 -5.07
C LEU A 87 37.18 -7.97 -5.75
N ARG A 88 36.00 -7.72 -6.33
CA ARG A 88 35.21 -8.73 -7.04
C ARG A 88 35.83 -9.12 -8.39
N GLU A 89 36.60 -8.24 -9.03
CA GLU A 89 37.37 -8.57 -10.24
C GLU A 89 38.59 -9.44 -9.90
N LEU A 90 39.26 -9.16 -8.79
CA LEU A 90 40.40 -9.95 -8.29
C LEU A 90 40.00 -11.34 -7.76
N SER A 91 38.78 -11.49 -7.25
CA SER A 91 38.28 -12.78 -6.78
C SER A 91 37.85 -13.73 -7.91
N GLN A 92 37.80 -13.27 -9.17
CA GLN A 92 37.32 -14.05 -10.32
C GLN A 92 38.36 -15.05 -10.87
N ASP A 93 39.01 -15.81 -9.99
CA ASP A 93 39.65 -17.07 -10.38
C ASP A 93 38.81 -18.24 -9.85
N LYS A 94 38.07 -18.90 -10.77
CA LYS A 94 37.36 -20.20 -10.62
C LYS A 94 36.03 -20.31 -9.85
N THR A 95 35.28 -19.23 -9.65
CA THR A 95 33.81 -19.36 -9.58
C THR A 95 33.23 -18.54 -10.70
N THR A 96 32.85 -19.24 -11.76
CA THR A 96 32.04 -18.78 -12.90
C THR A 96 31.33 -17.48 -12.56
N ALA A 97 31.66 -16.40 -13.26
CA ALA A 97 30.77 -15.26 -13.37
C ALA A 97 29.42 -15.85 -13.81
N MET A 98 28.53 -16.10 -12.85
CA MET A 98 27.28 -16.74 -13.15
C MET A 98 26.61 -15.79 -14.14
N PRO A 99 26.35 -16.22 -15.39
CA PRO A 99 25.52 -15.41 -16.27
C PRO A 99 24.26 -15.09 -15.49
N PRO A 100 23.72 -13.86 -15.59
CA PRO A 100 22.59 -13.45 -14.77
C PRO A 100 21.54 -14.56 -14.77
N THR A 101 21.43 -15.29 -13.66
CA THR A 101 20.77 -16.62 -13.64
C THR A 101 19.25 -16.47 -13.48
N GLY A 102 18.76 -15.34 -13.96
CA GLY A 102 17.35 -15.02 -14.07
C GLY A 102 16.73 -15.74 -15.25
N GLU A 103 15.43 -16.01 -15.16
CA GLU A 103 14.67 -16.39 -16.34
C GLU A 103 14.63 -15.19 -17.30
N HIS A 104 14.98 -15.42 -18.56
CA HIS A 104 14.73 -14.45 -19.62
C HIS A 104 13.26 -14.53 -20.00
N VAL A 105 12.55 -13.45 -19.75
CA VAL A 105 11.12 -13.35 -20.06
C VAL A 105 10.93 -12.20 -21.03
N THR A 106 10.26 -12.47 -22.15
CA THR A 106 9.94 -11.42 -23.11
C THR A 106 8.93 -10.45 -22.51
N TYR A 107 9.03 -9.18 -22.92
CA TYR A 107 8.10 -8.15 -22.47
C TYR A 107 6.64 -8.51 -22.79
N ALA A 108 6.39 -9.10 -23.97
CA ALA A 108 5.06 -9.54 -24.38
C ALA A 108 4.46 -10.59 -23.41
N ARG A 109 5.29 -11.51 -22.90
CA ARG A 109 4.85 -12.50 -21.90
C ARG A 109 4.56 -11.84 -20.56
N LEU A 110 5.45 -10.99 -20.07
CA LEU A 110 5.21 -10.23 -18.83
C LEU A 110 3.94 -9.38 -18.91
N LEU A 111 3.69 -8.73 -20.04
CA LEU A 111 2.48 -7.93 -20.25
C LEU A 111 1.20 -8.77 -20.31
N ALA A 112 1.28 -10.00 -20.81
CA ALA A 112 0.14 -10.92 -20.77
C ALA A 112 -0.15 -11.39 -19.34
N GLU A 113 0.89 -11.72 -18.58
CA GLU A 113 0.77 -12.16 -17.19
C GLU A 113 0.33 -11.02 -16.26
N SER A 114 0.80 -9.79 -16.49
CA SER A 114 0.42 -8.62 -15.69
C SER A 114 -1.07 -8.30 -15.80
N LYS A 115 -1.72 -8.56 -16.94
CA LYS A 115 -3.18 -8.42 -17.06
C LYS A 115 -3.93 -9.37 -16.13
N ALA A 116 -3.46 -10.60 -15.98
CA ALA A 116 -4.06 -11.56 -15.04
C ALA A 116 -3.82 -11.13 -13.59
N VAL A 117 -2.62 -10.64 -13.28
CA VAL A 117 -2.28 -10.07 -11.97
C VAL A 117 -3.17 -8.87 -11.63
N LYS A 118 -3.36 -7.96 -12.58
CA LYS A 118 -4.20 -6.78 -12.39
C LYS A 118 -5.62 -7.14 -11.97
N VAL A 119 -6.23 -8.13 -12.63
CA VAL A 119 -7.58 -8.60 -12.25
C VAL A 119 -7.59 -9.20 -10.85
N GLN A 120 -6.52 -9.87 -10.42
CA GLN A 120 -6.39 -10.39 -9.05
C GLN A 120 -6.27 -9.26 -8.04
N LEU A 121 -5.35 -8.30 -8.26
CA LEU A 121 -5.16 -7.14 -7.39
C LEU A 121 -6.43 -6.29 -7.25
N GLU A 122 -7.14 -6.04 -8.36
CA GLU A 122 -8.42 -5.32 -8.34
C GLU A 122 -9.52 -6.07 -7.57
N ARG A 123 -9.47 -7.41 -7.51
CA ARG A 123 -10.41 -8.20 -6.68
C ARG A 123 -10.01 -8.10 -5.22
N GLU A 124 -8.74 -8.31 -4.91
CA GLU A 124 -8.23 -8.23 -3.53
C GLU A 124 -8.44 -6.85 -2.92
N GLN A 125 -8.17 -5.76 -3.66
CA GLN A 125 -8.45 -4.40 -3.20
C GLN A 125 -9.94 -4.19 -2.91
N ARG A 126 -10.83 -4.68 -3.79
CA ARG A 126 -12.28 -4.59 -3.56
C ARG A 126 -12.72 -5.41 -2.34
N GLU A 127 -12.16 -6.59 -2.13
CA GLU A 127 -12.44 -7.42 -0.96
C GLU A 127 -11.95 -6.76 0.33
N GLN A 128 -10.76 -6.16 0.30
CA GLN A 128 -10.22 -5.41 1.44
C GLN A 128 -11.05 -4.17 1.75
N GLU A 129 -11.47 -3.40 0.73
CA GLU A 129 -12.33 -2.22 0.90
C GLU A 129 -13.70 -2.63 1.47
N GLN A 130 -14.28 -3.71 0.97
CA GLN A 130 -15.52 -4.27 1.51
C GLN A 130 -15.34 -4.74 2.95
N ALA A 131 -14.26 -5.44 3.28
CA ALA A 131 -13.97 -5.88 4.63
C ALA A 131 -13.74 -4.70 5.59
N ALA A 132 -13.02 -3.67 5.15
CA ALA A 132 -12.82 -2.44 5.93
C ALA A 132 -14.13 -1.71 6.16
N ARG A 133 -14.99 -1.59 5.13
CA ARG A 133 -16.33 -1.02 5.26
C ARG A 133 -17.19 -1.80 6.24
N LEU A 134 -17.19 -3.13 6.16
CA LEU A 134 -17.94 -4.00 7.09
C LEU A 134 -17.44 -3.84 8.53
N ARG A 135 -16.12 -3.77 8.75
CA ARG A 135 -15.54 -3.51 10.08
C ARG A 135 -15.96 -2.15 10.62
N HIS A 136 -15.95 -1.11 9.79
CA HIS A 136 -16.39 0.22 10.20
C HIS A 136 -17.87 0.23 10.59
N LEU A 137 -18.75 -0.40 9.80
CA LEU A 137 -20.17 -0.52 10.14
C LEU A 137 -20.39 -1.36 11.40
N GLN A 138 -19.56 -2.38 11.62
CA GLN A 138 -19.60 -3.18 12.84
C GLN A 138 -19.22 -2.33 14.07
N ASP A 139 -18.18 -1.51 13.98
CA ASP A 139 -17.78 -0.62 15.08
C ASP A 139 -18.88 0.40 15.41
N ILE A 140 -19.54 0.96 14.38
CA ILE A 140 -20.72 1.84 14.57
C ILE A 140 -21.85 1.10 15.32
N ARG A 141 -22.08 -0.18 14.98
CA ARG A 141 -23.10 -1.00 15.66
C ARG A 141 -22.72 -1.28 17.11
N ASP A 142 -21.46 -1.62 17.37
CA ASP A 142 -20.99 -1.94 18.72
C ASP A 142 -20.98 -0.68 19.62
N GLN A 143 -20.73 0.49 19.04
CA GLN A 143 -20.70 1.79 19.72
C GLN A 143 -21.96 2.64 19.46
N GLN A 144 -23.10 2.00 19.21
CA GLN A 144 -24.31 2.69 18.77
C GLN A 144 -24.74 3.81 19.73
N ASP A 145 -24.64 3.57 21.04
CA ASP A 145 -24.99 4.54 22.08
C ASP A 145 -24.12 5.80 22.04
N ASP A 146 -22.81 5.65 21.82
CA ASP A 146 -21.87 6.77 21.71
C ASP A 146 -22.16 7.60 20.46
N TYR A 147 -22.48 6.94 19.34
CA TYR A 147 -22.90 7.62 18.11
C TYR A 147 -24.19 8.42 18.32
N TRP A 148 -25.19 7.87 19.00
CA TRP A 148 -26.42 8.61 19.35
C TRP A 148 -26.12 9.81 20.26
N HIS A 149 -25.24 9.65 21.25
CA HIS A 149 -24.82 10.76 22.11
C HIS A 149 -24.09 11.87 21.34
N GLN A 150 -23.24 11.52 20.37
CA GLN A 150 -22.60 12.49 19.48
C GLN A 150 -23.60 13.24 18.59
N VAL A 151 -24.61 12.54 18.07
CA VAL A 151 -25.73 13.14 17.34
C VAL A 151 -26.45 14.18 18.21
N ASP A 152 -26.74 13.84 19.47
CA ASP A 152 -27.35 14.76 20.44
C ASP A 152 -26.50 16.01 20.64
N LEU A 153 -25.21 15.84 20.95
CA LEU A 153 -24.29 16.96 21.14
C LEU A 153 -24.22 17.87 19.91
N ALA A 154 -24.19 17.28 18.71
CA ALA A 154 -24.11 18.01 17.45
C ALA A 154 -25.38 18.84 17.19
N VAL A 155 -26.57 18.30 17.48
CA VAL A 155 -27.84 19.03 17.38
C VAL A 155 -27.96 20.12 18.46
N MET A 156 -27.47 19.85 19.67
CA MET A 156 -27.53 20.81 20.79
C MET A 156 -26.71 22.07 20.53
N ARG A 157 -25.60 21.98 19.78
CA ARG A 157 -24.83 23.15 19.33
C ARG A 157 -25.67 24.17 18.57
N GLY A 158 -26.75 23.73 17.91
CA GLY A 158 -27.71 24.62 17.24
C GLY A 158 -27.16 25.40 16.04
N THR A 159 -25.98 25.02 15.53
CA THR A 159 -25.32 25.64 14.38
C THR A 159 -25.60 24.86 13.10
N GLY A 160 -25.46 25.52 11.94
CA GLY A 160 -25.56 24.86 10.64
C GLY A 160 -24.58 23.70 10.49
N THR A 161 -23.35 23.84 10.94
CA THR A 161 -22.34 22.78 10.91
C THR A 161 -22.68 21.62 11.85
N GLY A 162 -23.22 21.90 13.04
CA GLY A 162 -23.65 20.86 13.97
C GLY A 162 -24.80 20.02 13.42
N TYR A 163 -25.75 20.63 12.71
CA TYR A 163 -26.80 19.88 12.01
C TYR A 163 -26.27 19.01 10.88
N ASP A 164 -25.27 19.46 10.13
CA ASP A 164 -24.67 18.66 9.05
C ASP A 164 -23.87 17.47 9.60
N GLU A 165 -23.21 17.65 10.73
CA GLU A 165 -22.51 16.59 11.46
C GLU A 165 -23.49 15.56 12.04
N ALA A 166 -24.56 16.01 12.71
CA ALA A 166 -25.63 15.14 13.19
C ALA A 166 -26.24 14.31 12.05
N LEU A 167 -26.45 14.91 10.88
CA LEU A 167 -26.94 14.20 9.70
C LEU A 167 -25.97 13.14 9.20
N ARG A 168 -24.67 13.43 9.19
CA ARG A 168 -23.63 12.46 8.79
C ARG A 168 -23.66 11.23 9.69
N LEU A 169 -23.65 11.44 11.00
CA LEU A 169 -23.70 10.37 11.99
C LEU A 169 -25.01 9.55 11.90
N LEU A 170 -26.15 10.21 11.66
CA LEU A 170 -27.42 9.53 11.45
C LEU A 170 -27.44 8.69 10.16
N ILE A 171 -26.74 9.12 9.11
CA ILE A 171 -26.60 8.34 7.88
C ILE A 171 -25.74 7.10 8.14
N GLU A 172 -24.62 7.24 8.84
CA GLU A 172 -23.75 6.13 9.22
C GLU A 172 -24.49 5.09 10.09
N LEU A 173 -25.25 5.55 11.10
CA LEU A 173 -26.10 4.67 11.92
C LEU A 173 -27.17 3.95 11.09
N ARG A 174 -27.77 4.63 10.09
CA ARG A 174 -28.76 4.03 9.20
C ARG A 174 -28.13 2.99 8.28
N GLU A 175 -26.93 3.25 7.76
CA GLU A 175 -26.18 2.30 6.92
C GLU A 175 -25.78 1.05 7.72
N ALA A 176 -25.32 1.22 8.96
CA ALA A 176 -25.05 0.08 9.84
C ALA A 176 -26.33 -0.73 10.10
N ALA A 177 -27.45 -0.07 10.41
CA ALA A 177 -28.71 -0.74 10.65
C ALA A 177 -29.24 -1.50 9.42
N ASP A 178 -29.05 -0.97 8.20
CA ASP A 178 -29.41 -1.67 6.96
C ASP A 178 -28.53 -2.92 6.74
N GLN A 179 -27.22 -2.78 6.95
CA GLN A 179 -26.24 -3.86 6.80
C GLN A 179 -26.50 -5.03 7.77
N PHE A 180 -26.88 -4.75 9.02
CA PHE A 180 -27.13 -5.76 10.05
C PHE A 180 -28.62 -6.15 10.19
N LYS A 181 -29.50 -5.66 9.31
CA LYS A 181 -30.96 -5.92 9.32
C LYS A 181 -31.68 -5.44 10.59
N GLU A 182 -31.14 -4.41 11.24
CA GLU A 182 -31.65 -3.77 12.46
C GLU A 182 -32.41 -2.46 12.18
N MET A 183 -32.84 -2.27 10.92
CA MET A 183 -33.50 -1.04 10.48
C MET A 183 -34.75 -0.68 11.29
N GLN A 184 -35.47 -1.67 11.82
CA GLN A 184 -36.65 -1.42 12.67
C GLN A 184 -36.26 -0.80 14.02
N GLU A 185 -35.20 -1.29 14.67
CA GLU A 185 -34.70 -0.75 15.93
C GLU A 185 -34.17 0.66 15.75
N PHE A 186 -33.41 0.88 14.67
CA PHE A 186 -32.96 2.21 14.28
C PHE A 186 -34.12 3.18 14.07
N GLN A 187 -35.15 2.80 13.32
CA GLN A 187 -36.31 3.66 13.09
C GLN A 187 -37.08 3.96 14.38
N GLY A 188 -37.25 2.98 15.27
CA GLY A 188 -37.88 3.19 16.57
C GLY A 188 -37.12 4.21 17.41
N ARG A 189 -35.80 4.05 17.52
CA ARG A 189 -34.93 4.97 18.27
C ARG A 189 -34.86 6.35 17.62
N PHE A 190 -34.73 6.43 16.30
CA PHE A 190 -34.77 7.68 15.54
C PHE A 190 -36.07 8.45 15.76
N ARG A 191 -37.22 7.78 15.72
CA ARG A 191 -38.52 8.41 15.97
C ARG A 191 -38.61 8.98 17.38
N ALA A 192 -38.20 8.21 18.39
CA ALA A 192 -38.17 8.70 19.77
C ALA A 192 -37.24 9.92 19.93
N TRP A 193 -36.08 9.86 19.27
CA TRP A 193 -35.06 10.91 19.31
C TRP A 193 -35.46 12.20 18.58
N VAL A 194 -36.12 12.11 17.41
CA VAL A 194 -36.44 13.29 16.59
C VAL A 194 -37.62 14.12 17.14
N GLN A 195 -38.52 13.51 17.92
CA GLN A 195 -39.69 14.15 18.54
C GLN A 195 -39.39 15.50 19.24
N PRO A 196 -38.43 15.60 20.19
CA PRO A 196 -38.05 16.87 20.81
C PRO A 196 -37.45 17.89 19.83
N HIS A 197 -36.95 17.45 18.67
CA HIS A 197 -36.28 18.29 17.67
C HIS A 197 -37.18 18.74 16.51
N LEU A 198 -38.44 18.26 16.44
CA LEU A 198 -39.42 18.65 15.41
C LEU A 198 -39.69 20.17 15.35
N ARG A 199 -39.45 20.89 16.45
CA ARG A 199 -39.61 22.36 16.52
C ARG A 199 -38.49 23.14 15.81
N ARG A 200 -37.47 22.47 15.24
CA ARG A 200 -36.32 23.09 14.57
C ARG A 200 -36.44 22.94 13.04
N PRO A 201 -37.13 23.86 12.33
CA PRO A 201 -37.49 23.67 10.92
C PRO A 201 -36.28 23.54 9.98
N ALA A 202 -35.17 24.23 10.27
CA ALA A 202 -33.95 24.14 9.47
C ALA A 202 -33.29 22.75 9.53
N PHE A 203 -33.37 22.07 10.67
CA PHE A 203 -32.84 20.72 10.84
C PHE A 203 -33.76 19.69 10.19
N ILE A 204 -35.07 19.84 10.37
CA ILE A 204 -36.10 18.97 9.77
C ILE A 204 -36.03 18.99 8.24
N LYS A 205 -35.86 20.16 7.63
CA LYS A 205 -35.71 20.25 6.17
C LYS A 205 -34.55 19.41 5.66
N ARG A 206 -33.40 19.45 6.34
CA ARG A 206 -32.22 18.68 5.94
C ARG A 206 -32.38 17.17 6.16
N LEU A 207 -33.12 16.76 7.19
CA LEU A 207 -33.49 15.35 7.39
C LEU A 207 -34.38 14.83 6.25
N GLN A 208 -35.37 15.63 5.83
CA GLN A 208 -36.23 15.30 4.69
C GLN A 208 -35.44 15.22 3.38
N ASP A 209 -34.50 16.14 3.15
CA ASP A 209 -33.62 16.13 1.97
C ASP A 209 -32.78 14.85 1.89
N ARG A 210 -32.45 14.23 3.03
CA ARG A 210 -31.72 12.94 3.15
C ARG A 210 -32.62 11.72 3.32
N LYS A 211 -33.91 11.85 2.99
CA LYS A 211 -34.93 10.78 2.99
C LYS A 211 -35.12 10.09 4.35
N PHE A 212 -34.95 10.80 5.47
CA PHE A 212 -35.36 10.29 6.77
C PHE A 212 -36.88 10.37 6.92
N THR A 213 -37.50 9.28 7.39
CA THR A 213 -38.95 9.22 7.64
C THR A 213 -39.25 9.81 9.01
N LEU A 214 -39.92 10.96 9.03
CA LEU A 214 -40.29 11.65 10.26
C LEU A 214 -41.59 11.04 10.82
N PRO A 215 -41.71 10.90 12.16
CA PRO A 215 -42.98 10.57 12.77
C PRO A 215 -43.98 11.72 12.56
N GLU A 216 -45.26 11.39 12.35
CA GLU A 216 -46.34 12.39 12.38
C GLU A 216 -46.36 13.07 13.77
N ALA A 217 -46.53 14.39 13.75
CA ALA A 217 -46.53 15.25 14.93
C ALA A 217 -47.85 15.19 15.70
#